data_AF-A0A1D2QXI9-F1
#
_entry.id   AF-A0A1D2QXI9-F1
#
_cell.length_a   1.000
_cell.length_b   1.000
_cell.length_c   1.000
_cell.angle_alpha   90.00
_cell.angle_beta   90.00
_cell.angle_gamma   90.00
#
_symmetry.space_group_name_H-M   'P 1'
#
loop_
_entity.id
_entity.type
_entity.pdbx_description
1 polymer ?
#
loop_
_entity_poly.entity_id
_entity_poly.type
_entity_poly.pdbx_seq_one_letter_code
_entity_poly.pdbx_strand_id
1 'polypeptide(L)'
;MLFLGSVSVSRFQALPVIEALVAFILLYLSGFIINALADKEIDQKYDTFKTSIPKSVDLLGEKTLKAMIIGHVIIAIALALHITFQMNSFVPITLVLVGVFFGLGYSIKPFHFKVRGVWHAIALGSSAFFLPFLFLMYVIAEGITLPLFVFILGFSFIHYGMEFGNQAIDYVEDKASNVRTPPVRWGMIPSLNVALGFVVVGIIGEAVGLYYIVLSKGSFTFIHPFLTKNIVFVIFLCIVIAGYYIPTKGLWQMLATLKRSKVIEDGMPTLKKICNYAKWQTSGIMGVAIVSGILFFSVIYGPATQLYNGSEHGKNTSNGLLIIASPPQVEFFQDDEGSWANVTVSILNDDIHRERGSFMVMIQSWTANISMRAQPLLLDRTLLPYEYWNVSTIIYAHDVDDTTVKIEILEDLTGHGDFERIGEPWIVPSQKKIYIFDANVEIFEDIFQNKKANVTVTVFNGGDTKAIGDLKVDIKYYYYLFLEEEGDVKNNITLHENEMWIPNVIIDVNELHIGDAIFVINLYYEDNHIDDLTIIK
;
A
#
# COMPACT_ATOMS: atom_id res chain seq x y z
N MET A 1 16.30 2.43 3.66
CA MET A 1 14.98 2.48 4.32
C MET A 1 14.07 3.51 3.68
N LEU A 2 14.40 4.80 3.75
CA LEU A 2 13.54 5.88 3.20
C LEU A 2 13.19 5.69 1.71
N PHE A 3 14.09 5.06 0.95
CA PHE A 3 13.87 4.64 -0.43
C PHE A 3 12.66 3.72 -0.67
N LEU A 4 12.19 2.97 0.33
CA LEU A 4 10.99 2.13 0.20
C LEU A 4 9.70 2.95 -0.02
N GLY A 5 9.70 4.20 0.45
CA GLY A 5 8.52 5.06 0.43
C GLY A 5 8.50 6.03 -0.74
N SER A 6 9.60 6.12 -1.49
CA SER A 6 9.70 7.05 -2.62
C SER A 6 9.71 6.30 -3.95
N VAL A 7 9.25 6.97 -5.00
CA VAL A 7 9.37 6.53 -6.40
C VAL A 7 10.30 7.42 -7.22
N SER A 8 10.77 8.56 -6.66
CA SER A 8 11.64 9.51 -7.36
C SER A 8 12.72 10.11 -6.45
N VAL A 9 13.81 10.58 -7.06
CA VAL A 9 14.88 11.31 -6.34
C VAL A 9 14.41 12.71 -5.93
N SER A 10 13.64 13.38 -6.79
CA SER A 10 13.08 14.72 -6.52
C SER A 10 12.21 14.73 -5.26
N ARG A 11 11.56 13.61 -4.92
CA ARG A 11 10.77 13.50 -3.69
C ARG A 11 11.60 13.77 -2.43
N PHE A 12 12.87 13.39 -2.40
CA PHE A 12 13.74 13.67 -1.25
C PHE A 12 14.09 15.16 -1.09
N GLN A 13 13.87 15.95 -2.14
CA GLN A 13 14.04 17.40 -2.13
C GLN A 13 12.74 18.14 -1.78
N ALA A 14 11.61 17.42 -1.68
CA ALA A 14 10.34 18.01 -1.29
C ALA A 14 10.44 18.59 0.12
N LEU A 15 9.95 19.82 0.29
CA LEU A 15 9.99 20.53 1.57
C LEU A 15 9.45 19.69 2.75
N PRO A 16 8.27 19.03 2.68
CA PRO A 16 7.78 18.21 3.80
C PRO A 16 8.75 17.10 4.22
N VAL A 17 9.48 16.50 3.27
CA VAL A 17 10.46 15.43 3.56
C VAL A 17 11.67 15.99 4.27
N ILE A 18 12.19 17.14 3.84
CA ILE A 18 13.30 17.83 4.51
C ILE A 18 12.89 18.21 5.93
N GLU A 19 11.71 18.79 6.11
CA GLU A 19 11.16 19.15 7.41
C GLU A 19 10.99 17.93 8.33
N ALA A 20 10.49 16.80 7.79
CA ALA A 20 10.36 15.56 8.55
C ALA A 20 11.72 15.00 8.99
N LEU A 21 12.75 15.06 8.14
CA LEU A 21 14.11 14.66 8.48
C LEU A 21 14.70 15.54 9.58
N VAL A 22 14.51 16.86 9.48
CA VAL A 22 14.96 17.81 10.51
C VAL A 22 14.23 17.55 11.83
N ALA A 23 12.90 17.40 11.80
CA ALA A 23 12.10 17.08 12.99
C ALA A 23 12.57 15.77 13.64
N PHE A 24 12.79 14.72 12.86
CA PHE A 24 13.34 13.45 13.33
C PHE A 24 14.69 13.65 14.04
N ILE A 25 15.66 14.33 13.41
CA ILE A 25 16.99 14.58 13.98
C ILE A 25 16.88 15.34 15.31
N LEU A 26 16.09 16.42 15.34
CA LEU A 26 15.89 17.24 16.54
C LEU A 26 15.31 16.44 17.71
N LEU A 27 14.30 15.61 17.44
CA LEU A 27 13.66 14.76 18.45
C LEU A 27 14.58 13.64 18.92
N TYR A 28 15.31 13.00 18.00
CA TYR A 28 16.26 11.94 18.34
C TYR A 28 17.41 12.47 19.21
N LEU A 29 17.96 13.64 18.87
CA LEU A 29 18.95 14.34 19.70
C LEU A 29 18.37 14.72 21.08
N SER A 30 17.14 15.21 21.13
CA SER A 30 16.46 15.53 22.38
C SER A 30 16.33 14.32 23.29
N GLY A 31 16.02 13.15 22.73
CA GLY A 31 15.97 11.87 23.44
C GLY A 31 17.29 11.51 24.11
N PHE A 32 18.42 11.69 23.42
CA PHE A 32 19.74 11.46 24.02
C PHE A 32 20.09 12.47 25.10
N ILE A 33 19.83 13.76 24.86
CA ILE A 33 20.14 14.82 25.82
C ILE A 33 19.33 14.62 27.10
N ILE A 34 18.04 14.31 26.99
CA ILE A 34 17.21 14.10 28.18
C ILE A 34 17.61 12.84 28.94
N ASN A 35 17.99 11.77 28.22
CA ASN A 35 18.49 10.56 28.86
C ASN A 35 19.78 10.83 29.64
N ALA A 36 20.74 11.55 29.04
CA ALA A 36 21.98 11.94 29.69
C ALA A 36 21.76 12.85 30.92
N LEU A 37 20.80 13.77 30.85
CA LEU A 37 20.43 14.61 32.01
C LEU A 37 19.81 13.79 33.14
N ALA A 38 18.91 12.87 32.81
CA ALA A 38 18.20 12.06 33.80
C ALA A 38 19.11 11.01 34.47
N ASP A 39 20.03 10.43 33.70
CA ASP A 39 20.94 9.39 34.17
C ASP A 39 22.25 9.95 34.77
N LYS A 40 22.45 11.28 34.76
CA LYS A 40 23.71 11.94 35.21
C LYS A 40 24.26 11.39 36.53
N GLU A 41 23.46 11.36 37.58
CA GLU A 41 23.89 10.89 38.92
C GLU A 41 24.21 9.40 38.95
N ILE A 42 23.56 8.61 38.09
CA ILE A 42 23.78 7.17 37.97
C ILE A 42 25.09 6.93 37.21
N ASP A 43 25.27 7.60 36.08
CA ASP A 43 26.42 7.46 35.20
C ASP A 43 27.72 7.97 35.86
N GLN A 44 27.64 8.92 36.81
CA GLN A 44 28.80 9.38 37.59
C GLN A 44 29.39 8.32 38.52
N LYS A 45 28.62 7.29 38.90
CA LYS A 45 29.07 6.27 39.86
C LYS A 45 29.96 5.19 39.24
N TYR A 46 30.04 5.12 37.91
CA TYR A 46 30.73 4.05 37.21
C TYR A 46 31.99 4.55 36.52
N ASP A 47 33.15 4.00 36.88
CA ASP A 47 34.45 4.33 36.27
C ASP A 47 34.64 3.59 34.93
N THR A 48 33.77 3.90 33.97
CA THR A 48 33.78 3.31 32.61
C THR A 48 33.79 4.42 31.55
N PHE A 49 33.67 4.06 30.26
CA PHE A 49 33.54 5.03 29.18
C PHE A 49 32.36 6.01 29.37
N LYS A 50 31.34 5.61 30.15
CA LYS A 50 30.17 6.44 30.51
C LYS A 50 30.55 7.69 31.32
N THR A 51 31.72 7.75 31.97
CA THR A 51 32.20 8.95 32.69
C THR A 51 32.30 10.21 31.84
N SER A 52 32.43 10.06 30.52
CA SER A 52 32.42 11.18 29.57
C SER A 52 31.06 11.88 29.50
N ILE A 53 29.95 11.15 29.68
CA ILE A 53 28.58 11.68 29.52
C ILE A 53 28.26 12.70 30.63
N PRO A 54 28.42 12.39 31.94
CA PRO A 54 28.20 13.39 32.97
C PRO A 54 29.15 14.58 32.88
N LYS A 55 30.41 14.38 32.47
CA LYS A 55 31.37 15.48 32.26
C LYS A 55 30.88 16.43 31.15
N SER A 56 30.31 15.91 30.07
CA SER A 56 29.69 16.73 29.03
C SER A 56 28.46 17.48 29.55
N VAL A 57 27.66 16.86 30.41
CA VAL A 57 26.53 17.53 31.08
C VAL A 57 27.01 18.66 31.98
N ASP A 58 28.07 18.45 32.75
CA ASP A 58 28.67 19.46 33.63
C ASP A 58 29.29 20.62 32.83
N LEU A 59 29.95 20.32 31.70
CA LEU A 59 30.58 21.32 30.84
C LEU A 59 29.55 22.24 30.14
N LEU A 60 28.47 21.66 29.61
CA LEU A 60 27.43 22.41 28.88
C LEU A 60 26.43 23.09 29.82
N GLY A 61 26.22 22.50 31.00
CA GLY A 61 25.27 22.96 32.01
C GLY A 61 23.84 22.49 31.75
N GLU A 62 23.16 22.08 32.82
CA GLU A 62 21.80 21.53 32.74
C GLU A 62 20.77 22.52 32.18
N LYS A 63 20.91 23.82 32.48
CA LYS A 63 20.01 24.86 31.97
C LYS A 63 20.07 24.96 30.45
N THR A 64 21.29 24.94 29.89
CA THR A 64 21.53 24.97 28.45
C THR A 64 20.93 23.74 27.78
N LEU A 65 21.20 22.56 28.32
CA LEU A 65 20.68 21.31 27.75
C LEU A 65 19.15 21.22 27.81
N LYS A 66 18.52 21.67 28.91
CA LYS A 66 17.06 21.79 29.00
C LYS A 66 16.50 22.78 27.97
N ALA A 67 17.14 23.93 27.79
CA ALA A 67 16.75 24.90 26.76
C ALA A 67 16.87 24.32 25.35
N MET A 68 17.93 23.54 25.07
CA MET A 68 18.10 22.84 23.78
C MET A 68 16.98 21.83 23.54
N ILE A 69 16.64 20.99 24.52
CA ILE A 69 15.52 20.04 24.41
C ILE A 69 14.22 20.78 24.11
N ILE A 70 13.91 21.83 24.87
CA ILE A 70 12.67 22.61 24.67
C ILE A 70 12.65 23.23 23.26
N GLY A 71 13.75 23.84 22.83
CA GLY A 71 13.87 24.43 21.49
C GLY A 71 13.69 23.40 20.37
N HIS A 72 14.39 22.27 20.45
CA HIS A 72 14.26 21.17 19.49
C HIS A 72 12.82 20.64 19.39
N VAL A 73 12.16 20.41 20.54
CA VAL A 73 10.79 19.90 20.59
C VAL A 73 9.80 20.91 20.01
N ILE A 74 9.93 22.20 20.35
CA ILE A 74 9.07 23.26 19.79
C ILE A 74 9.22 23.34 18.28
N ILE A 75 10.46 23.34 17.77
CA ILE A 75 10.74 23.40 16.34
C ILE A 75 10.17 22.15 15.64
N ALA A 76 10.42 20.95 16.17
CA ALA A 76 9.90 19.72 15.57
C ALA A 76 8.37 19.66 15.54
N ILE A 77 7.69 20.15 16.58
CA ILE A 77 6.22 20.28 16.59
C ILE A 77 5.74 21.30 15.54
N ALA A 78 6.40 22.45 15.43
CA ALA A 78 6.06 23.45 14.42
C ALA A 78 6.21 22.90 12.98
N LEU A 79 7.30 22.18 12.72
CA LEU A 79 7.52 21.49 11.44
C LEU A 79 6.43 20.43 11.19
N ALA A 80 6.11 19.61 12.18
CA ALA A 80 5.06 18.59 12.05
C ALA A 80 3.66 19.18 11.78
N LEU A 81 3.37 20.35 12.37
CA LEU A 81 2.15 21.11 12.07
C LEU A 81 2.16 21.64 10.64
N HIS A 82 3.28 22.20 10.17
CA HIS A 82 3.40 22.66 8.79
C HIS A 82 3.20 21.51 7.79
N ILE A 83 3.85 20.36 8.01
CA ILE A 83 3.65 19.14 7.21
C ILE A 83 2.17 18.69 7.25
N THR A 84 1.52 18.75 8.41
CA THR A 84 0.10 18.41 8.58
C THR A 84 -0.80 19.27 7.68
N PHE A 85 -0.53 20.57 7.58
CA PHE A 85 -1.25 21.47 6.67
C PHE A 85 -0.95 21.17 5.20
N GLN A 86 0.32 20.93 4.84
CA GLN A 86 0.71 20.62 3.47
C GLN A 86 0.10 19.32 2.95
N MET A 87 0.02 18.29 3.80
CA MET A 87 -0.52 16.98 3.45
C MET A 87 -2.03 16.85 3.68
N ASN A 88 -2.69 17.90 4.21
CA ASN A 88 -4.09 17.86 4.65
C ASN A 88 -4.42 16.64 5.53
N SER A 89 -3.52 16.30 6.46
CA SER A 89 -3.62 15.09 7.29
C SER A 89 -3.10 15.33 8.69
N PHE A 90 -3.87 14.97 9.72
CA PHE A 90 -3.49 15.08 11.13
C PHE A 90 -2.51 13.98 11.61
N VAL A 91 -2.20 12.99 10.76
CA VAL A 91 -1.33 11.86 11.14
C VAL A 91 0.09 12.30 11.53
N PRO A 92 0.80 13.17 10.76
CA PRO A 92 2.17 13.57 11.08
C PRO A 92 2.31 14.20 12.47
N ILE A 93 1.45 15.18 12.81
CA ILE A 93 1.47 15.80 14.13
C ILE A 93 1.12 14.83 15.24
N THR A 94 0.16 13.92 15.01
CA THR A 94 -0.21 12.90 15.99
C THR A 94 0.96 11.98 16.31
N LEU A 95 1.67 11.48 15.29
CA LEU A 95 2.85 10.63 15.46
C LEU A 95 3.96 11.34 16.24
N VAL A 96 4.21 12.61 15.93
CA VAL A 96 5.22 13.43 16.63
C VAL A 96 4.84 13.65 18.09
N LEU A 97 3.60 14.02 18.40
CA LEU A 97 3.16 14.24 19.78
C LEU A 97 3.24 12.97 20.63
N VAL A 98 2.79 11.83 20.09
CA VAL A 98 2.90 10.53 20.77
C VAL A 98 4.37 10.13 20.93
N GLY A 99 5.21 10.37 19.92
CA GLY A 99 6.65 10.12 19.97
C GLY A 99 7.36 10.96 21.05
N VAL A 100 7.05 12.26 21.14
CA VAL A 100 7.54 13.16 22.18
C VAL A 100 7.10 12.69 23.56
N PHE A 101 5.83 12.31 23.71
CA PHE A 101 5.30 11.80 24.97
C PHE A 101 6.09 10.58 25.48
N PHE A 102 6.28 9.57 24.62
CA PHE A 102 7.05 8.38 25.01
C PHE A 102 8.55 8.68 25.17
N GLY A 103 9.14 9.47 24.27
CA GLY A 103 10.57 9.79 24.29
C GLY A 103 10.98 10.59 25.53
N LEU A 104 10.24 11.64 25.88
CA LEU A 104 10.50 12.40 27.11
C LEU A 104 10.03 11.62 28.36
N GLY A 105 8.86 10.99 28.27
CA GLY A 105 8.29 10.19 29.37
C GLY A 105 9.12 8.96 29.73
N TYR A 106 10.01 8.51 28.84
CA TYR A 106 10.94 7.42 29.10
C TYR A 106 11.88 7.76 30.26
N SER A 107 12.44 8.98 30.28
CA SER A 107 13.45 9.40 31.26
C SER A 107 12.91 10.30 32.38
N ILE A 108 11.84 11.10 32.14
CA ILE A 108 11.38 12.13 33.09
C ILE A 108 10.20 11.64 33.96
N LYS A 109 10.16 12.06 35.23
CA LYS A 109 9.00 11.93 36.13
C LYS A 109 7.79 12.77 35.64
N PRO A 110 6.54 12.38 35.93
CA PRO A 110 6.13 11.25 36.78
C PRO A 110 6.18 9.90 36.06
N PHE A 111 6.26 9.87 34.74
CA PHE A 111 6.20 8.63 33.96
C PHE A 111 7.44 7.77 34.19
N HIS A 112 8.62 8.26 33.80
CA HIS A 112 9.90 7.56 33.94
C HIS A 112 9.78 6.09 33.52
N PHE A 113 9.31 5.84 32.28
CA PHE A 113 8.97 4.50 31.81
C PHE A 113 10.16 3.52 31.84
N LYS A 114 11.39 4.03 31.78
CA LYS A 114 12.63 3.23 31.87
C LYS A 114 12.65 2.26 33.05
N VAL A 115 12.00 2.58 34.18
CA VAL A 115 11.96 1.73 35.39
C VAL A 115 10.66 0.92 35.55
N ARG A 116 9.78 0.88 34.53
CA ARG A 116 8.40 0.37 34.66
C ARG A 116 8.12 -0.98 33.97
N GLY A 117 9.10 -1.86 33.78
CA GLY A 117 8.89 -3.21 33.23
C GLY A 117 8.35 -3.15 31.80
N VAL A 118 7.14 -3.66 31.53
CA VAL A 118 6.58 -3.67 30.15
C VAL A 118 6.49 -2.27 29.53
N TRP A 119 6.21 -1.24 30.33
CA TRP A 119 6.16 0.14 29.84
C TRP A 119 7.51 0.66 29.36
N HIS A 120 8.62 0.10 29.85
CA HIS A 120 9.94 0.37 29.31
C HIS A 120 9.98 0.01 27.82
N ALA A 121 9.48 -1.19 27.49
CA ALA A 121 9.48 -1.71 26.13
C ALA A 121 8.58 -0.93 25.20
N ILE A 122 7.38 -0.61 25.65
CA ILE A 122 6.43 0.19 24.88
C ILE A 122 7.02 1.57 24.61
N ALA A 123 7.52 2.27 25.64
CA ALA A 123 8.03 3.62 25.49
C ALA A 123 9.27 3.65 24.57
N LEU A 124 10.30 2.86 24.89
CA LEU A 124 11.55 2.87 24.14
C LEU A 124 11.36 2.33 22.71
N GLY A 125 10.66 1.20 22.55
CA GLY A 125 10.38 0.63 21.24
C GLY A 125 9.60 1.58 20.34
N SER A 126 8.59 2.26 20.90
CA SER A 126 7.78 3.22 20.15
C SER A 126 8.58 4.48 19.79
N SER A 127 9.27 5.10 20.74
CA SER A 127 9.93 6.38 20.52
C SER A 127 11.27 6.28 19.79
N ALA A 128 11.98 5.15 19.88
CA ALA A 128 13.30 5.00 19.25
C ALA A 128 13.26 4.34 17.87
N PHE A 129 12.28 3.47 17.60
CA PHE A 129 12.24 2.68 16.38
C PHE A 129 10.93 2.87 15.59
N PHE A 130 9.79 2.57 16.19
CA PHE A 130 8.52 2.48 15.46
C PHE A 130 7.98 3.83 14.98
N LEU A 131 7.73 4.77 15.90
CA LEU A 131 7.12 6.06 15.55
C LEU A 131 8.03 6.92 14.66
N PRO A 132 9.35 7.02 14.89
CA PRO A 132 10.23 7.75 13.98
C PRO A 132 10.21 7.19 12.55
N PHE A 133 10.25 5.86 12.41
CA PHE A 133 10.25 5.24 11.09
C PHE A 133 8.88 5.39 10.42
N LEU A 134 7.78 5.18 11.16
CA LEU A 134 6.43 5.39 10.67
C LEU A 134 6.18 6.84 10.22
N PHE A 135 6.63 7.82 11.01
CA PHE A 135 6.53 9.25 10.67
C PHE A 135 7.26 9.58 9.37
N LEU A 136 8.54 9.19 9.26
CA LEU A 136 9.32 9.45 8.05
C LEU A 136 8.72 8.77 6.82
N MET A 137 8.29 7.51 6.96
CA MET A 137 7.70 6.78 5.84
C MET A 137 6.34 7.34 5.43
N TYR A 138 5.51 7.78 6.39
CA TYR A 138 4.22 8.40 6.10
C TYR A 138 4.39 9.67 5.26
N VAL A 139 5.34 10.53 5.62
CA VAL A 139 5.60 11.78 4.88
C VAL A 139 6.20 11.51 3.51
N ILE A 140 7.16 10.58 3.41
CA ILE A 140 7.83 10.28 2.14
C ILE A 140 6.88 9.61 1.16
N ALA A 141 6.08 8.65 1.62
CA ALA A 141 5.15 7.86 0.80
C ALA A 141 3.75 8.48 0.66
N GLU A 142 3.51 9.65 1.26
CA GLU A 142 2.19 10.33 1.27
C GLU A 142 1.06 9.47 1.84
N GLY A 143 1.40 8.59 2.77
CA GLY A 143 0.50 7.61 3.35
C GLY A 143 1.25 6.35 3.78
N ILE A 144 0.51 5.39 4.32
CA ILE A 144 1.07 4.10 4.73
C ILE A 144 0.17 2.99 4.21
N THR A 145 0.71 2.16 3.34
CA THR A 145 0.05 0.93 2.90
C THR A 145 0.22 -0.16 3.97
N LEU A 146 -0.69 -1.12 4.01
CA LEU A 146 -0.60 -2.25 4.95
C LEU A 146 0.73 -3.03 4.83
N PRO A 147 1.25 -3.37 3.63
CA PRO A 147 2.57 -3.99 3.50
C PRO A 147 3.71 -3.20 4.14
N LEU A 148 3.72 -1.87 3.93
CA LEU A 148 4.74 -0.99 4.48
C LEU A 148 4.62 -0.89 6.02
N PHE A 149 3.41 -0.85 6.55
CA PHE A 149 3.18 -0.87 7.99
C PHE A 149 3.70 -2.16 8.64
N VAL A 150 3.38 -3.32 8.05
CA VAL A 150 3.87 -4.62 8.52
C VAL A 150 5.39 -4.69 8.46
N PHE A 151 6.00 -4.13 7.42
CA PHE A 151 7.46 -4.02 7.31
C PHE A 151 8.05 -3.15 8.45
N ILE A 152 7.49 -1.97 8.72
CA ILE A 152 7.94 -1.06 9.79
C ILE A 152 7.80 -1.72 11.18
N LEU A 153 6.71 -2.46 11.40
CA LEU A 153 6.54 -3.25 12.63
C LEU A 153 7.62 -4.32 12.77
N GLY A 154 7.85 -5.10 11.70
CA GLY A 154 8.90 -6.10 11.65
C GLY A 154 10.26 -5.52 12.03
N PHE A 155 10.65 -4.44 11.36
CA PHE A 155 11.87 -3.68 11.64
C PHE A 155 11.96 -3.27 13.11
N SER A 156 10.88 -2.70 13.65
CA SER A 156 10.84 -2.22 15.03
C SER A 156 11.04 -3.34 16.05
N PHE A 157 10.45 -4.52 15.82
CA PHE A 157 10.65 -5.68 16.67
C PHE A 157 12.10 -6.16 16.65
N ILE A 158 12.73 -6.28 15.48
CA ILE A 158 14.13 -6.74 15.39
C ILE A 158 15.04 -5.77 16.16
N HIS A 159 14.93 -4.47 15.86
CA HIS A 159 15.79 -3.44 16.44
C HIS A 159 15.57 -3.26 17.94
N TYR A 160 14.33 -3.39 18.41
CA TYR A 160 14.05 -3.41 19.84
C TYR A 160 14.53 -4.71 20.51
N GLY A 161 14.52 -5.85 19.82
CA GLY A 161 15.15 -7.09 20.28
C GLY A 161 16.66 -6.93 20.50
N MET A 162 17.36 -6.17 19.64
CA MET A 162 18.78 -5.87 19.85
C MET A 162 19.02 -5.01 21.10
N GLU A 163 18.10 -4.10 21.41
CA GLU A 163 18.18 -3.23 22.59
C GLU A 163 18.13 -4.04 23.91
N PHE A 164 17.46 -5.18 23.95
CA PHE A 164 17.55 -6.10 25.09
C PHE A 164 18.97 -6.61 25.33
N GLY A 165 19.74 -6.85 24.25
CA GLY A 165 21.15 -7.21 24.36
C GLY A 165 21.98 -6.07 24.95
N ASN A 166 21.71 -4.84 24.52
CA ASN A 166 22.33 -3.64 25.08
C ASN A 166 22.01 -3.47 26.58
N GLN A 167 20.77 -3.72 26.99
CA GLN A 167 20.39 -3.65 28.40
C GLN A 167 20.96 -4.80 29.23
N ALA A 168 21.13 -5.97 28.63
CA ALA A 168 21.72 -7.10 29.31
C ALA A 168 23.17 -6.79 29.74
N ILE A 169 23.95 -6.06 28.94
CA ILE A 169 25.33 -5.70 29.34
C ILE A 169 25.38 -4.65 30.46
N ASP A 170 24.28 -3.93 30.69
CA ASP A 170 24.11 -2.95 31.76
C ASP A 170 23.51 -3.56 33.05
N TYR A 171 23.22 -4.86 33.08
CA TYR A 171 22.52 -5.54 34.19
C TYR A 171 23.08 -5.24 35.58
N VAL A 172 24.40 -5.30 35.76
CA VAL A 172 25.04 -5.07 37.07
C VAL A 172 24.85 -3.62 37.52
N GLU A 173 24.99 -2.68 36.58
CA GLU A 173 24.88 -1.24 36.80
C GLU A 173 23.42 -0.87 37.10
N ASP A 174 22.47 -1.38 36.31
CA ASP A 174 21.04 -1.18 36.50
C ASP A 174 20.55 -1.77 37.82
N LYS A 175 21.01 -2.98 38.18
CA LYS A 175 20.65 -3.64 39.45
C LYS A 175 21.15 -2.84 40.65
N ALA A 176 22.40 -2.36 40.62
CA ALA A 176 22.97 -1.55 41.69
C ALA A 176 22.26 -0.19 41.84
N SER A 177 21.77 0.37 40.74
CA SER A 177 21.02 1.64 40.70
C SER A 177 19.51 1.48 40.89
N ASN A 178 19.01 0.27 41.16
CA ASN A 178 17.58 -0.05 41.26
C ASN A 178 16.77 0.37 40.01
N VAL A 179 17.41 0.36 38.85
CA VAL A 179 16.76 0.57 37.54
C VAL A 179 16.17 -0.79 37.14
N ARG A 180 14.84 -0.86 37.08
CA ARG A 180 14.11 -2.11 36.82
C ARG A 180 13.95 -2.38 35.32
N THR A 181 15.07 -2.39 34.59
CA THR A 181 15.10 -2.82 33.19
C THR A 181 14.65 -4.27 33.06
N PRO A 182 14.21 -4.71 31.86
CA PRO A 182 13.80 -6.10 31.65
C PRO A 182 14.81 -7.13 32.18
N PRO A 183 16.13 -7.02 31.94
CA PRO A 183 17.10 -7.99 32.47
C PRO A 183 17.16 -8.04 34.00
N VAL A 184 16.97 -6.90 34.69
CA VAL A 184 16.90 -6.84 36.16
C VAL A 184 15.58 -7.42 36.68
N ARG A 185 14.45 -7.11 36.03
CA ARG A 185 13.11 -7.46 36.51
C ARG A 185 12.70 -8.89 36.17
N TRP A 186 12.98 -9.35 34.95
CA TRP A 186 12.59 -10.68 34.47
C TRP A 186 13.74 -11.69 34.56
N GLY A 187 14.96 -11.20 34.77
CA GLY A 187 16.18 -11.99 34.70
C GLY A 187 16.77 -12.00 33.29
N MET A 188 18.09 -12.11 33.22
CA MET A 188 18.86 -12.03 31.98
C MET A 188 18.46 -13.08 30.93
N ILE A 189 18.28 -14.34 31.35
CA ILE A 189 17.96 -15.44 30.43
C ILE A 189 16.56 -15.26 29.81
N PRO A 190 15.48 -15.05 30.60
CA PRO A 190 14.17 -14.72 30.03
C PRO A 190 14.19 -13.51 29.10
N SER A 191 14.88 -12.44 29.48
CA SER A 191 15.02 -11.23 28.66
C SER A 191 15.68 -11.51 27.31
N LEU A 192 16.79 -12.27 27.26
CA LEU A 192 17.43 -12.63 25.99
C LEU A 192 16.62 -13.63 25.15
N ASN A 193 15.81 -14.49 25.79
CA ASN A 193 14.86 -15.33 25.04
C ASN A 193 13.78 -14.47 24.36
N VAL A 194 13.22 -13.49 25.07
CA VAL A 194 12.26 -12.52 24.50
C VAL A 194 12.90 -11.72 23.36
N ALA A 195 14.15 -11.28 23.54
CA ALA A 195 14.93 -10.59 22.51
C ALA A 195 15.03 -11.41 21.21
N LEU A 196 15.40 -12.69 21.32
CA LEU A 196 15.46 -13.59 20.17
C LEU A 196 14.06 -13.82 19.56
N GLY A 197 13.03 -13.93 20.38
CA GLY A 197 11.64 -14.02 19.93
C GLY A 197 11.23 -12.80 19.09
N PHE A 198 11.56 -11.59 19.53
CA PHE A 198 11.32 -10.36 18.77
C PHE A 198 12.09 -10.33 17.44
N VAL A 199 13.32 -10.82 17.41
CA VAL A 199 14.08 -10.93 16.15
C VAL A 199 13.38 -11.89 15.18
N VAL A 200 12.92 -13.05 15.63
CA VAL A 200 12.23 -14.03 14.76
C VAL A 200 10.91 -13.46 14.25
N VAL A 201 10.05 -12.95 15.13
CA VAL A 201 8.77 -12.33 14.76
C VAL A 201 9.00 -11.15 13.81
N GLY A 202 10.02 -10.35 14.09
CA GLY A 202 10.40 -9.21 13.28
C GLY A 202 10.85 -9.59 11.87
N ILE A 203 11.69 -10.62 11.73
CA ILE A 203 12.12 -11.15 10.41
C ILE A 203 10.92 -11.67 9.62
N ILE A 204 9.98 -12.37 10.27
CA ILE A 204 8.75 -12.83 9.61
C ILE A 204 7.91 -11.63 9.14
N GLY A 205 7.72 -10.62 9.99
CA GLY A 205 6.99 -9.40 9.64
C GLY A 205 7.62 -8.65 8.48
N GLU A 206 8.94 -8.43 8.51
CA GLU A 206 9.66 -7.81 7.39
C GLU A 206 9.56 -8.64 6.11
N ALA A 207 9.69 -9.97 6.20
CA ALA A 207 9.58 -10.84 5.03
C ALA A 207 8.20 -10.74 4.38
N VAL A 208 7.12 -10.77 5.17
CA VAL A 208 5.75 -10.61 4.68
C VAL A 208 5.56 -9.22 4.06
N GLY A 209 5.93 -8.16 4.76
CA GLY A 209 5.81 -6.79 4.25
C GLY A 209 6.60 -6.59 2.95
N LEU A 210 7.84 -7.09 2.91
CA LEU A 210 8.72 -7.02 1.75
C LEU A 210 8.17 -7.81 0.56
N TYR A 211 7.59 -8.99 0.79
CA TYR A 211 6.97 -9.80 -0.26
C TYR A 211 5.89 -9.01 -1.00
N TYR A 212 4.95 -8.43 -0.25
CA TYR A 212 3.87 -7.65 -0.85
C TYR A 212 4.36 -6.33 -1.47
N ILE A 213 5.39 -5.68 -0.92
CA ILE A 213 6.05 -4.53 -1.55
C ILE A 213 6.66 -4.94 -2.90
N VAL A 214 7.33 -6.09 -2.97
CA VAL A 214 7.87 -6.62 -4.23
C VAL A 214 6.73 -6.95 -5.20
N LEU A 215 5.64 -7.56 -4.74
CA LEU A 215 4.49 -7.84 -5.62
C LEU A 215 3.86 -6.57 -6.21
N SER A 216 3.75 -5.51 -5.41
CA SER A 216 3.12 -4.25 -5.81
C SER A 216 3.97 -3.41 -6.76
N LYS A 217 5.27 -3.68 -6.88
CA LYS A 217 6.13 -3.00 -7.86
C LYS A 217 6.05 -3.74 -9.20
N GLY A 218 5.50 -3.07 -10.21
CA GLY A 218 5.12 -3.65 -11.50
C GLY A 218 6.27 -4.17 -12.37
N SER A 219 7.48 -3.62 -12.24
CA SER A 219 8.54 -3.81 -13.26
C SER A 219 9.90 -4.15 -12.64
N PHE A 220 10.17 -5.44 -12.41
CA PHE A 220 11.54 -5.94 -12.18
C PHE A 220 12.22 -6.43 -13.46
N THR A 221 11.58 -6.23 -14.61
CA THR A 221 12.04 -6.68 -15.93
C THR A 221 13.45 -6.16 -16.28
N PHE A 222 13.88 -5.05 -15.68
CA PHE A 222 15.25 -4.54 -15.82
C PHE A 222 16.33 -5.41 -15.19
N ILE A 223 16.05 -6.04 -14.04
CA ILE A 223 17.07 -6.82 -13.33
C ILE A 223 17.36 -8.10 -14.13
N HIS A 224 16.32 -8.71 -14.71
CA HIS A 224 16.43 -9.72 -15.77
C HIS A 224 15.03 -10.09 -16.27
N PRO A 225 14.79 -10.26 -17.59
CA PRO A 225 13.47 -10.65 -18.12
C PRO A 225 12.99 -12.03 -17.63
N PHE A 226 13.88 -12.85 -17.07
CA PHE A 226 13.55 -14.18 -16.55
C PHE A 226 13.42 -14.26 -15.02
N LEU A 227 13.69 -13.18 -14.28
CA LEU A 227 13.54 -13.16 -12.83
C LEU A 227 12.07 -12.95 -12.47
N THR A 228 11.42 -14.01 -11.99
CA THR A 228 10.08 -13.88 -11.42
C THR A 228 10.14 -13.06 -10.12
N LYS A 229 9.04 -12.37 -9.78
CA LYS A 229 8.93 -11.59 -8.54
C LYS A 229 9.29 -12.40 -7.29
N ASN A 230 8.99 -13.71 -7.30
CA ASN A 230 9.34 -14.63 -6.22
C ASN A 230 10.87 -14.79 -6.06
N ILE A 231 11.63 -14.88 -7.15
CA ILE A 231 13.10 -14.99 -7.07
C ILE A 231 13.71 -13.68 -6.56
N VAL A 232 13.22 -12.53 -7.04
CA VAL A 232 13.65 -11.21 -6.54
C VAL A 232 13.41 -11.09 -5.05
N PHE A 233 12.22 -11.48 -4.58
CA PHE A 233 11.90 -11.52 -3.16
C PHE A 233 12.88 -12.40 -2.37
N VAL A 234 13.16 -13.63 -2.82
CA VAL A 234 14.11 -14.53 -2.14
C VAL A 234 15.50 -13.90 -2.04
N ILE A 235 15.99 -13.26 -3.11
CA ILE A 235 17.28 -12.55 -3.09
C ILE A 235 17.26 -11.44 -2.04
N PHE A 236 16.23 -10.60 -2.03
CA PHE A 236 16.12 -9.51 -1.06
C PHE A 236 16.00 -10.03 0.38
N LEU A 237 15.22 -11.08 0.60
CA LEU A 237 15.12 -11.73 1.90
C LEU A 237 16.47 -12.26 2.38
N CYS A 238 17.27 -12.87 1.49
CA CYS A 238 18.63 -13.30 1.82
C CYS A 238 19.54 -12.13 2.21
N ILE A 239 19.45 -10.98 1.54
CA ILE A 239 20.24 -9.77 1.88
C ILE A 239 19.83 -9.25 3.26
N VAL A 240 18.53 -9.18 3.55
CA VAL A 240 18.01 -8.74 4.86
C VAL A 240 18.46 -9.70 5.97
N ILE A 241 18.30 -11.01 5.78
CA ILE A 241 18.75 -12.03 6.75
C ILE A 241 20.27 -11.95 6.96
N ALA A 242 21.06 -11.73 5.90
CA ALA A 242 22.50 -11.54 6.01
C ALA A 242 22.86 -10.31 6.85
N GLY A 243 22.13 -9.19 6.69
CA GLY A 243 22.28 -8.00 7.54
C GLY A 243 22.02 -8.29 9.02
N TYR A 244 20.99 -9.11 9.32
CA TYR A 244 20.63 -9.47 10.69
C TYR A 244 21.40 -10.66 11.28
N TYR A 245 22.27 -11.32 10.52
CA TYR A 245 23.04 -12.46 11.02
C TYR A 245 23.94 -12.08 12.21
N ILE A 246 24.63 -10.94 12.13
CA ILE A 246 25.55 -10.47 13.19
C ILE A 246 24.83 -10.26 14.53
N PRO A 247 23.76 -9.44 14.62
CA PRO A 247 23.05 -9.23 15.89
C PRO A 247 22.40 -10.51 16.42
N THR A 248 21.77 -11.31 15.55
CA THR A 248 21.10 -12.54 15.96
C THR A 248 22.08 -13.55 16.56
N LYS A 249 23.23 -13.74 15.90
CA LYS A 249 24.32 -14.57 16.42
C LYS A 249 24.84 -14.04 17.75
N GLY A 250 25.00 -12.72 17.87
CA GLY A 250 25.44 -12.07 19.10
C GLY A 250 24.50 -12.32 20.28
N LEU A 251 23.19 -12.11 20.10
CA LEU A 251 22.16 -12.40 21.11
C LEU A 251 22.17 -13.89 21.52
N TRP A 252 22.27 -14.79 20.54
CA TRP A 252 22.34 -16.23 20.82
C TRP A 252 23.60 -16.60 21.62
N GLN A 253 24.75 -16.03 21.28
CA GLN A 253 26.01 -16.25 22.02
C GLN A 253 25.93 -15.70 23.45
N MET A 254 25.31 -14.54 23.67
CA MET A 254 25.06 -14.02 25.02
C MET A 254 24.20 -15.00 25.83
N LEU A 255 23.10 -15.48 25.25
CA LEU A 255 22.21 -16.44 25.90
C LEU A 255 22.93 -17.75 26.23
N ALA A 256 23.69 -18.30 25.28
CA ALA A 256 24.45 -19.52 25.47
C ALA A 256 25.53 -19.38 26.55
N THR A 257 26.17 -18.21 26.63
CA THR A 257 27.15 -17.89 27.68
C THR A 257 26.49 -17.91 29.06
N LEU A 258 25.37 -17.20 29.22
CA LEU A 258 24.65 -17.16 30.49
C LEU A 258 24.12 -18.53 30.93
N LYS A 259 23.66 -19.37 30.00
CA LYS A 259 23.19 -20.73 30.33
C LYS A 259 24.32 -21.64 30.83
N ARG A 260 25.58 -21.32 30.52
CA ARG A 260 26.77 -22.07 30.97
C ARG A 260 27.35 -21.53 32.28
N SER A 261 27.14 -20.25 32.57
CA SER A 261 27.60 -19.62 33.80
C SER A 261 26.76 -20.06 35.00
N LYS A 262 27.41 -20.44 36.10
CA LYS A 262 26.73 -20.75 37.37
C LYS A 262 26.22 -19.48 38.07
N VAL A 263 26.95 -18.39 37.93
CA VAL A 263 26.64 -17.05 38.46
C VAL A 263 26.59 -16.09 37.28
N ILE A 264 25.56 -15.23 37.22
CA ILE A 264 25.33 -14.33 36.08
C ILE A 264 26.50 -13.35 35.92
N GLU A 265 26.98 -12.83 37.05
CA GLU A 265 28.05 -11.85 37.14
C GLU A 265 29.36 -12.34 36.49
N ASP A 266 29.65 -13.65 36.56
CA ASP A 266 30.84 -14.27 35.93
C ASP A 266 30.80 -14.18 34.39
N GLY A 267 29.59 -14.14 33.81
CA GLY A 267 29.40 -14.04 32.36
C GLY A 267 29.55 -12.62 31.81
N MET A 268 29.47 -11.59 32.65
CA MET A 268 29.35 -10.19 32.23
C MET A 268 30.53 -9.67 31.38
N PRO A 269 31.80 -9.97 31.69
CA PRO A 269 32.92 -9.55 30.84
C PRO A 269 32.82 -10.11 29.41
N THR A 270 32.36 -11.36 29.28
CA THR A 270 32.17 -12.02 27.99
C THR A 270 31.00 -11.40 27.23
N LEU A 271 29.88 -11.13 27.91
CA LEU A 271 28.72 -10.45 27.34
C LEU A 271 29.07 -9.06 26.80
N LYS A 272 29.82 -8.25 27.57
CA LYS A 272 30.32 -6.92 27.14
C LYS A 272 31.20 -7.00 25.89
N LYS A 273 31.97 -8.09 25.71
CA LYS A 273 32.77 -8.32 24.50
C LYS A 273 31.94 -8.75 23.29
N ILE A 274 30.87 -9.53 23.51
CA ILE A 274 29.99 -10.03 22.45
C ILE A 274 29.06 -8.91 21.93
N CYS A 275 28.48 -8.13 22.84
CA CYS A 275 27.53 -7.08 22.52
C CYS A 275 28.24 -5.82 22.01
N ASN A 276 28.39 -5.73 20.69
CA ASN A 276 28.76 -4.50 20.03
C ASN A 276 27.50 -3.88 19.41
N TYR A 277 26.74 -3.17 20.24
CA TYR A 277 25.41 -2.69 19.88
C TYR A 277 25.42 -1.79 18.64
N ALA A 278 26.39 -0.88 18.52
CA ALA A 278 26.52 -0.03 17.33
C ALA A 278 26.72 -0.86 16.06
N LYS A 279 27.61 -1.87 16.09
CA LYS A 279 27.85 -2.75 14.95
C LYS A 279 26.60 -3.59 14.61
N TRP A 280 25.87 -4.05 15.62
CA TRP A 280 24.63 -4.81 15.46
C TRP A 280 23.57 -3.98 14.72
N GLN A 281 23.30 -2.77 15.22
CA GLN A 281 22.38 -1.82 14.61
C GLN A 281 22.77 -1.49 13.17
N THR A 282 24.03 -1.12 12.93
CA THR A 282 24.53 -0.79 11.58
C THR A 282 24.39 -1.95 10.61
N SER A 283 24.69 -3.19 11.04
CA SER A 283 24.57 -4.36 10.16
C SER A 283 23.12 -4.65 9.74
N GLY A 284 22.17 -4.55 10.68
CA GLY A 284 20.75 -4.71 10.38
C GLY A 284 20.23 -3.61 9.45
N ILE A 285 20.53 -2.35 9.78
CA ILE A 285 20.18 -1.17 8.98
C ILE A 285 20.72 -1.29 7.55
N MET A 286 21.95 -1.78 7.38
CA MET A 286 22.60 -1.89 6.07
C MET A 286 21.89 -2.90 5.14
N GLY A 287 21.49 -4.07 5.65
CA GLY A 287 20.77 -5.06 4.85
C GLY A 287 19.46 -4.49 4.29
N VAL A 288 18.67 -3.86 5.14
CA VAL A 288 17.44 -3.18 4.73
C VAL A 288 17.72 -2.00 3.80
N ALA A 289 18.76 -1.20 4.05
CA ALA A 289 19.13 -0.06 3.22
C ALA A 289 19.52 -0.49 1.79
N ILE A 290 20.29 -1.56 1.64
CA ILE A 290 20.67 -2.13 0.34
C ILE A 290 19.42 -2.56 -0.43
N VAL A 291 18.54 -3.36 0.19
CA VAL A 291 17.28 -3.80 -0.45
C VAL A 291 16.39 -2.62 -0.83
N SER A 292 16.25 -1.64 0.07
CA SER A 292 15.47 -0.42 -0.21
C SER A 292 16.04 0.34 -1.41
N GLY A 293 17.37 0.46 -1.49
CA GLY A 293 18.05 1.14 -2.59
C GLY A 293 17.86 0.41 -3.93
N ILE A 294 18.02 -0.91 -3.95
CA ILE A 294 17.80 -1.71 -5.16
C ILE A 294 16.35 -1.57 -5.64
N LEU A 295 15.37 -1.69 -4.72
CA LEU A 295 13.95 -1.50 -5.03
C LEU A 295 13.69 -0.12 -5.63
N PHE A 296 14.20 0.93 -5.01
CA PHE A 296 14.03 2.30 -5.49
C PHE A 296 14.64 2.53 -6.87
N PHE A 297 15.88 2.09 -7.08
CA PHE A 297 16.53 2.24 -8.38
C PHE A 297 15.92 1.35 -9.47
N SER A 298 15.35 0.19 -9.11
CA SER A 298 14.60 -0.64 -10.07
C SER A 298 13.31 0.02 -10.55
N VAL A 299 12.70 0.87 -9.73
CA VAL A 299 11.52 1.66 -10.13
C VAL A 299 11.92 2.82 -11.02
N ILE A 300 13.02 3.51 -10.71
CA ILE A 300 13.48 4.69 -11.46
C ILE A 300 14.08 4.31 -12.81
N TYR A 301 14.94 3.30 -12.83
CA TYR A 301 15.67 2.87 -14.03
C TYR A 301 15.08 1.64 -14.70
N GLY A 302 13.99 1.10 -14.16
CA GLY A 302 13.19 0.13 -14.87
C GLY A 302 12.86 0.71 -16.24
N PRO A 303 12.97 -0.05 -17.36
CA PRO A 303 12.44 0.44 -18.61
C PRO A 303 11.00 0.78 -18.29
N ALA A 304 10.63 2.06 -18.41
CA ALA A 304 9.24 2.40 -18.54
C ALA A 304 8.79 1.47 -19.64
N THR A 305 7.96 0.49 -19.31
CA THR A 305 7.31 -0.32 -20.31
C THR A 305 6.47 0.68 -21.04
N GLN A 306 7.05 1.30 -22.07
CA GLN A 306 6.32 1.83 -23.18
C GLN A 306 5.55 0.60 -23.65
N LEU A 307 4.33 0.48 -23.14
CA LEU A 307 3.33 -0.37 -23.74
C LEU A 307 3.11 0.29 -25.09
N TYR A 308 3.96 -0.11 -26.01
CA TYR A 308 3.98 0.29 -27.40
C TYR A 308 2.68 -0.29 -27.95
N ASN A 309 1.58 0.46 -27.79
CA ASN A 309 0.39 0.22 -28.57
C ASN A 309 0.84 0.32 -30.02
N GLY A 310 0.70 -0.78 -30.76
CA GLY A 310 1.21 -0.97 -32.11
C GLY A 310 0.56 -0.10 -33.18
N SER A 311 0.24 1.17 -32.91
CA SER A 311 -0.13 2.14 -33.93
C SER A 311 1.11 2.98 -34.30
N GLU A 312 1.85 2.50 -35.29
CA GLU A 312 2.96 3.19 -35.97
C GLU A 312 2.56 4.52 -36.66
N HIS A 313 1.42 5.14 -36.34
CA HIS A 313 0.90 6.33 -37.04
C HIS A 313 0.47 7.43 -36.05
N GLY A 314 1.44 8.08 -35.43
CA GLY A 314 1.21 9.31 -34.66
C GLY A 314 2.43 10.21 -34.74
N LYS A 315 2.36 11.27 -35.54
CA LYS A 315 3.41 12.29 -35.68
C LYS A 315 3.76 12.85 -34.30
N ASN A 316 5.07 12.95 -34.03
CA ASN A 316 5.67 13.73 -32.94
C ASN A 316 5.01 15.11 -32.81
N THR A 317 4.09 15.27 -31.88
CA THR A 317 3.78 16.56 -31.26
C THR A 317 4.66 16.67 -30.03
N SER A 318 5.67 17.52 -30.12
CA SER A 318 6.69 17.80 -29.10
C SER A 318 6.18 18.61 -27.89
N ASN A 319 4.89 18.48 -27.56
CA ASN A 319 4.31 19.12 -26.39
C ASN A 319 4.14 18.04 -25.33
N GLY A 320 4.73 18.28 -24.16
CA GLY A 320 4.86 17.33 -23.05
C GLY A 320 3.79 16.24 -23.00
N LEU A 321 4.25 14.98 -23.09
CA LEU A 321 3.39 13.81 -23.09
C LEU A 321 3.22 13.29 -21.66
N LEU A 322 2.00 13.35 -21.13
CA LEU A 322 1.62 12.56 -19.96
C LEU A 322 1.53 11.09 -20.36
N ILE A 323 2.22 10.23 -19.61
CA ILE A 323 2.31 8.80 -19.92
C ILE A 323 1.58 8.02 -18.83
N ILE A 324 0.63 7.17 -19.21
CA ILE A 324 0.13 6.14 -18.31
C ILE A 324 1.30 5.19 -18.01
N ALA A 325 1.83 5.28 -16.79
CA ALA A 325 3.11 4.68 -16.44
C ALA A 325 3.04 3.17 -16.24
N SER A 326 1.84 2.64 -15.99
CA SER A 326 1.53 1.22 -15.89
C SER A 326 0.12 0.96 -16.41
N PRO A 327 -0.21 -0.25 -16.92
CA PRO A 327 -1.58 -0.59 -17.27
C PRO A 327 -2.52 -0.23 -16.11
N PRO A 328 -3.61 0.50 -16.36
CA PRO A 328 -4.62 0.75 -15.34
C PRO A 328 -5.09 -0.57 -14.72
N GLN A 329 -5.23 -0.57 -13.40
CA GLN A 329 -5.80 -1.71 -12.68
C GLN A 329 -7.29 -1.47 -12.50
N VAL A 330 -8.12 -2.42 -12.93
CA VAL A 330 -9.56 -2.38 -12.77
C VAL A 330 -9.98 -3.66 -12.04
N GLU A 331 -10.55 -3.50 -10.86
CA GLU A 331 -11.10 -4.59 -10.06
C GLU A 331 -12.61 -4.39 -9.95
N PHE A 332 -13.36 -5.32 -10.53
CA PHE A 332 -14.81 -5.32 -10.45
C PHE A 332 -15.27 -6.02 -9.17
N PHE A 333 -16.29 -5.46 -8.52
CA PHE A 333 -16.91 -6.06 -7.34
C PHE A 333 -18.40 -5.69 -7.27
N GLN A 334 -19.17 -6.49 -6.53
CA GLN A 334 -20.61 -6.29 -6.34
C GLN A 334 -20.91 -6.17 -4.85
N ASP A 335 -21.79 -5.24 -4.49
CA ASP A 335 -22.35 -5.10 -3.15
C ASP A 335 -23.88 -4.97 -3.19
N ASP A 336 -24.51 -4.66 -2.05
CA ASP A 336 -25.96 -4.52 -1.93
C ASP A 336 -26.52 -3.32 -2.74
N GLU A 337 -25.68 -2.37 -3.17
CA GLU A 337 -26.08 -1.18 -3.92
C GLU A 337 -25.86 -1.33 -5.44
N GLY A 338 -25.11 -2.34 -5.89
CA GLY A 338 -24.93 -2.67 -7.30
C GLY A 338 -23.54 -3.20 -7.65
N SER A 339 -23.21 -3.11 -8.93
CA SER A 339 -21.90 -3.49 -9.47
C SER A 339 -20.98 -2.26 -9.57
N TRP A 340 -19.70 -2.45 -9.25
CA TRP A 340 -18.71 -1.37 -9.16
C TRP A 340 -17.39 -1.79 -9.78
N ALA A 341 -16.62 -0.79 -10.22
CA ALA A 341 -15.25 -0.96 -10.67
C ALA A 341 -14.32 -0.03 -9.87
N ASN A 342 -13.38 -0.63 -9.13
CA ASN A 342 -12.28 0.09 -8.52
C ASN A 342 -11.17 0.26 -9.56
N VAL A 343 -10.90 1.50 -9.96
CA VAL A 343 -9.97 1.84 -11.03
C VAL A 343 -8.78 2.60 -10.44
N THR A 344 -7.57 2.07 -10.64
CA THR A 344 -6.31 2.71 -10.27
C THR A 344 -5.48 3.02 -11.51
N VAL A 345 -5.09 4.28 -11.66
CA VAL A 345 -4.27 4.78 -12.77
C VAL A 345 -3.03 5.48 -12.22
N SER A 346 -1.86 5.14 -12.75
CA SER A 346 -0.60 5.83 -12.45
C SER A 346 -0.16 6.61 -13.67
N ILE A 347 -0.11 7.94 -13.55
CA ILE A 347 0.28 8.84 -14.64
C ILE A 347 1.63 9.43 -14.30
N LEU A 348 2.60 9.24 -15.19
CA LEU A 348 3.91 9.88 -15.10
C LEU A 348 3.83 11.23 -15.82
N ASN A 349 4.10 12.29 -15.06
CA ASN A 349 4.36 13.60 -15.61
C ASN A 349 5.70 13.59 -16.35
N ASP A 350 5.74 14.28 -17.48
CA ASP A 350 6.94 14.45 -18.31
C ASP A 350 7.93 15.44 -17.66
N ASP A 351 8.77 16.10 -18.46
CA ASP A 351 9.75 17.07 -17.97
C ASP A 351 9.18 18.46 -17.64
N ILE A 352 7.86 18.65 -17.74
CA ILE A 352 7.19 19.94 -17.61
C ILE A 352 6.52 20.06 -16.23
N HIS A 353 6.51 21.26 -15.68
CA HIS A 353 5.76 21.59 -14.47
C HIS A 353 4.26 21.75 -14.80
N ARG A 354 3.38 21.06 -14.09
CA ARG A 354 1.91 21.15 -14.32
C ARG A 354 1.19 21.67 -13.09
N GLU A 355 0.38 22.70 -13.27
CA GLU A 355 -0.34 23.34 -12.16
C GLU A 355 -1.57 22.53 -11.73
N ARG A 356 -1.99 22.74 -10.47
CA ARG A 356 -3.23 22.18 -9.96
C ARG A 356 -4.40 22.57 -10.86
N GLY A 357 -5.23 21.60 -11.23
CA GLY A 357 -6.42 21.81 -12.06
C GLY A 357 -6.14 21.91 -13.56
N SER A 358 -4.89 21.94 -14.01
CA SER A 358 -4.58 21.96 -15.45
C SER A 358 -4.86 20.62 -16.14
N PHE A 359 -5.15 19.57 -15.36
CA PHE A 359 -5.16 18.19 -15.84
C PHE A 359 -6.28 17.38 -15.19
N MET A 360 -6.84 16.42 -15.91
CA MET A 360 -7.91 15.56 -15.43
C MET A 360 -7.81 14.15 -16.01
N VAL A 361 -8.05 13.14 -15.17
CA VAL A 361 -8.36 11.78 -15.63
C VAL A 361 -9.86 11.63 -15.68
N MET A 362 -10.39 11.31 -16.85
CA MET A 362 -11.79 10.98 -17.04
C MET A 362 -11.92 9.46 -17.08
N ILE A 363 -12.55 8.89 -16.06
CA ILE A 363 -12.80 7.44 -16.00
C ILE A 363 -14.27 7.20 -16.28
N GLN A 364 -14.57 6.42 -17.30
CA GLN A 364 -15.94 6.18 -17.75
C GLN A 364 -16.24 4.68 -17.74
N SER A 365 -17.43 4.30 -17.26
CA SER A 365 -17.98 2.97 -17.48
C SER A 365 -18.82 2.97 -18.75
N TRP A 366 -18.54 2.01 -19.62
CA TRP A 366 -19.14 1.84 -20.93
C TRP A 366 -19.73 0.44 -21.04
N THR A 367 -20.96 0.36 -21.55
CA THR A 367 -21.58 -0.91 -21.92
C THR A 367 -22.21 -0.72 -23.30
N ALA A 368 -21.76 -1.49 -24.30
CA ALA A 368 -22.16 -1.44 -25.72
C ALA A 368 -22.45 -0.03 -26.29
N ASN A 369 -21.47 0.87 -26.21
CA ASN A 369 -21.52 2.26 -26.70
C ASN A 369 -22.41 3.23 -25.91
N ILE A 370 -22.99 2.81 -24.79
CA ILE A 370 -23.67 3.71 -23.85
C ILE A 370 -22.70 4.03 -22.70
N SER A 371 -22.30 5.30 -22.60
CA SER A 371 -21.56 5.81 -21.44
C SER A 371 -22.52 5.86 -20.25
N MET A 372 -22.31 4.98 -19.27
CA MET A 372 -23.20 4.89 -18.10
C MET A 372 -22.88 5.95 -17.06
N ARG A 373 -21.61 6.04 -16.63
CA ARG A 373 -21.13 7.09 -15.73
C ARG A 373 -19.73 7.51 -16.10
N ALA A 374 -19.46 8.79 -15.86
CA ALA A 374 -18.15 9.40 -16.02
C ALA A 374 -17.74 10.05 -14.71
N GLN A 375 -16.55 9.71 -14.22
CA GLN A 375 -15.96 10.27 -13.02
C GLN A 375 -14.74 11.12 -13.40
N PRO A 376 -14.87 12.45 -13.41
CA PRO A 376 -13.73 13.35 -13.56
C PRO A 376 -12.90 13.34 -12.27
N LEU A 377 -11.59 13.20 -12.43
CA LEU A 377 -10.62 13.29 -11.34
C LEU A 377 -9.66 14.40 -11.73
N LEU A 378 -9.83 15.57 -11.12
CA LEU A 378 -8.99 16.73 -11.36
C LEU A 378 -7.67 16.58 -10.62
N LEU A 379 -6.59 17.05 -11.25
CA LEU A 379 -5.29 17.14 -10.62
C LEU A 379 -5.37 18.12 -9.43
N ASP A 380 -5.32 17.58 -8.22
CA ASP A 380 -5.56 18.29 -6.98
C ASP A 380 -4.30 18.97 -6.41
N ARG A 381 -3.14 18.71 -7.02
CA ARG A 381 -1.83 19.28 -6.68
C ARG A 381 -0.99 19.58 -7.91
N THR A 382 -0.02 20.47 -7.76
CA THR A 382 0.98 20.71 -8.80
C THR A 382 1.87 19.47 -8.99
N LEU A 383 2.12 19.05 -10.24
CA LEU A 383 3.06 17.97 -10.56
C LEU A 383 4.40 18.54 -11.01
N LEU A 384 5.47 18.03 -10.38
CA LEU A 384 6.83 18.31 -10.81
C LEU A 384 7.23 17.43 -12.00
N PRO A 385 8.28 17.83 -12.75
CA PRO A 385 8.87 16.98 -13.77
C PRO A 385 9.18 15.57 -13.24
N TYR A 386 8.74 14.54 -13.99
CA TYR A 386 8.92 13.11 -13.68
C TYR A 386 8.22 12.64 -12.40
N GLU A 387 7.25 13.39 -11.89
CA GLU A 387 6.43 12.99 -10.76
C GLU A 387 5.27 12.07 -11.21
N TYR A 388 4.90 11.14 -10.34
CA TYR A 388 3.74 10.28 -10.56
C TYR A 388 2.51 10.88 -9.91
N TRP A 389 1.40 10.86 -10.63
CA TRP A 389 0.07 11.05 -10.11
C TRP A 389 -0.66 9.71 -10.10
N ASN A 390 -0.86 9.16 -8.90
CA ASN A 390 -1.65 7.95 -8.72
C ASN A 390 -3.07 8.36 -8.36
N VAL A 391 -4.01 7.95 -9.18
CA VAL A 391 -5.43 8.25 -9.01
C VAL A 391 -6.15 6.94 -8.80
N SER A 392 -7.05 6.89 -7.82
CA SER A 392 -7.95 5.75 -7.62
C SER A 392 -9.36 6.25 -7.41
N THR A 393 -10.32 5.59 -8.05
CA THR A 393 -11.73 5.91 -7.88
C THR A 393 -12.57 4.65 -8.01
N ILE A 394 -13.79 4.72 -7.49
CA ILE A 394 -14.81 3.69 -7.68
C ILE A 394 -15.85 4.28 -8.62
N ILE A 395 -16.11 3.60 -9.73
CA ILE A 395 -17.20 3.97 -10.65
C ILE A 395 -18.26 2.88 -10.64
N TYR A 396 -19.51 3.27 -10.89
CA TYR A 396 -20.60 2.31 -11.08
C TYR A 396 -20.34 1.51 -12.36
N ALA A 397 -20.40 0.19 -12.26
CA ALA A 397 -20.40 -0.75 -13.37
C ALA A 397 -21.84 -1.21 -13.61
N HIS A 398 -22.22 -1.45 -14.87
CA HIS A 398 -23.52 -2.04 -15.19
C HIS A 398 -23.60 -3.44 -14.58
N ASP A 399 -22.66 -4.27 -15.00
CA ASP A 399 -22.33 -5.55 -14.39
C ASP A 399 -20.80 -5.71 -14.28
N VAL A 400 -20.35 -6.55 -13.35
CA VAL A 400 -18.92 -6.86 -13.13
C VAL A 400 -18.29 -7.54 -14.35
N ASP A 401 -19.12 -8.20 -15.16
CA ASP A 401 -18.66 -9.01 -16.27
C ASP A 401 -18.68 -8.28 -17.61
N ASP A 402 -19.56 -7.30 -17.78
CA ASP A 402 -19.91 -6.71 -19.08
C ASP A 402 -19.46 -5.25 -19.25
N THR A 403 -18.95 -4.65 -18.18
CA THR A 403 -18.55 -3.24 -18.19
C THR A 403 -17.14 -3.09 -18.76
N THR A 404 -17.01 -2.25 -19.78
CA THR A 404 -15.73 -1.74 -20.27
C THR A 404 -15.38 -0.45 -19.54
N VAL A 405 -14.15 -0.32 -19.05
CA VAL A 405 -13.68 0.92 -18.42
C VAL A 405 -12.81 1.67 -19.40
N LYS A 406 -13.25 2.88 -19.76
CA LYS A 406 -12.51 3.80 -20.62
C LYS A 406 -11.84 4.87 -19.76
N ILE A 407 -10.54 5.05 -19.92
CA ILE A 407 -9.74 6.03 -19.19
C ILE A 407 -9.17 7.01 -20.20
N GLU A 408 -9.62 8.26 -20.09
CA GLU A 408 -9.14 9.37 -20.90
C GLU A 408 -8.32 10.32 -20.05
N ILE A 409 -7.27 10.81 -20.68
CA ILE A 409 -6.42 11.82 -20.12
C ILE A 409 -6.77 13.14 -20.81
N LEU A 410 -7.17 14.16 -20.04
CA LEU A 410 -7.55 15.48 -20.55
C LEU A 410 -6.70 16.59 -19.92
N GLU A 411 -6.31 17.59 -20.70
CA GLU A 411 -5.57 18.77 -20.25
C GLU A 411 -6.31 20.06 -20.61
N ASP A 412 -6.32 21.02 -19.70
CA ASP A 412 -6.79 22.38 -19.94
C ASP A 412 -5.69 23.19 -20.64
N LEU A 413 -5.70 23.17 -21.98
CA LEU A 413 -4.69 23.85 -22.79
C LEU A 413 -4.86 25.37 -22.80
N THR A 414 -6.03 25.88 -22.39
CA THR A 414 -6.36 27.31 -22.44
C THR A 414 -6.26 28.00 -21.08
N GLY A 415 -6.27 27.24 -19.98
CA GLY A 415 -6.36 27.76 -18.62
C GLY A 415 -7.75 28.32 -18.29
N HIS A 416 -8.77 27.98 -19.08
CA HIS A 416 -10.15 28.44 -18.92
C HIS A 416 -11.11 27.30 -18.51
N GLY A 417 -10.58 26.12 -18.19
CA GLY A 417 -11.34 24.92 -17.89
C GLY A 417 -11.81 24.16 -19.14
N ASP A 418 -11.24 24.45 -20.31
CA ASP A 418 -11.57 23.75 -21.56
C ASP A 418 -10.61 22.57 -21.74
N PHE A 419 -11.05 21.41 -21.27
CA PHE A 419 -10.25 20.19 -21.28
C PHE A 419 -10.27 19.51 -22.65
N GLU A 420 -9.10 19.33 -23.25
CA GLU A 420 -8.90 18.58 -24.48
C GLU A 420 -8.24 17.23 -24.21
N ARG A 421 -8.63 16.20 -24.97
CA ARG A 421 -8.06 14.85 -24.82
C ARG A 421 -6.63 14.79 -25.33
N ILE A 422 -5.73 14.26 -24.50
CA ILE A 422 -4.34 14.00 -24.86
C ILE A 422 -4.14 12.50 -25.03
N GLY A 423 -3.87 12.11 -26.28
CA GLY A 423 -3.62 10.73 -26.66
C GLY A 423 -4.90 9.91 -26.87
N GLU A 424 -4.69 8.61 -27.09
CA GLU A 424 -5.78 7.65 -27.24
C GLU A 424 -6.29 7.20 -25.86
N PRO A 425 -7.61 6.95 -25.72
CA PRO A 425 -8.16 6.42 -24.50
C PRO A 425 -7.59 5.03 -24.20
N TRP A 426 -7.34 4.76 -22.92
CA TRP A 426 -7.09 3.39 -22.48
C TRP A 426 -8.42 2.67 -22.31
N ILE A 427 -8.60 1.57 -23.03
CA ILE A 427 -9.79 0.73 -22.92
C ILE A 427 -9.41 -0.53 -22.15
N VAL A 428 -9.99 -0.69 -20.96
CA VAL A 428 -9.96 -1.95 -20.23
C VAL A 428 -11.22 -2.71 -20.62
N PRO A 429 -11.12 -3.70 -21.52
CA PRO A 429 -12.28 -4.43 -22.00
C PRO A 429 -12.95 -5.16 -20.84
N SER A 430 -14.24 -5.39 -20.99
CA SER A 430 -15.01 -6.28 -20.12
C SER A 430 -14.35 -7.67 -20.04
N GLN A 431 -14.52 -8.35 -18.90
CA GLN A 431 -13.96 -9.69 -18.71
C GLN A 431 -14.70 -10.74 -19.56
N LYS A 432 -16.00 -10.57 -19.80
CA LYS A 432 -16.79 -11.39 -20.73
C LYS A 432 -16.69 -10.83 -22.16
N LYS A 433 -16.10 -11.62 -23.05
CA LYS A 433 -16.07 -11.27 -24.48
C LYS A 433 -17.45 -11.35 -25.15
N ILE A 434 -18.42 -12.04 -24.57
CA ILE A 434 -19.76 -12.21 -25.13
C ILE A 434 -20.76 -12.23 -23.98
N TYR A 435 -21.82 -11.41 -24.04
CA TYR A 435 -22.80 -11.26 -22.97
C TYR A 435 -24.14 -10.70 -23.46
N ILE A 436 -25.18 -10.81 -22.64
CA ILE A 436 -26.51 -10.21 -22.85
C ILE A 436 -26.44 -8.74 -22.43
N PHE A 437 -26.53 -7.83 -23.40
CA PHE A 437 -26.44 -6.39 -23.19
C PHE A 437 -27.73 -5.78 -22.64
N ASP A 438 -28.87 -6.18 -23.19
CA ASP A 438 -30.18 -5.70 -22.79
C ASP A 438 -31.22 -6.75 -23.14
N ALA A 439 -32.36 -6.73 -22.46
CA ALA A 439 -33.53 -7.43 -22.95
C ALA A 439 -34.81 -6.69 -22.57
N ASN A 440 -35.74 -6.70 -23.50
CA ASN A 440 -37.07 -6.15 -23.32
C ASN A 440 -38.12 -7.23 -23.55
N VAL A 441 -39.12 -7.27 -22.69
CA VAL A 441 -40.25 -8.18 -22.78
C VAL A 441 -41.53 -7.35 -22.94
N GLU A 442 -42.19 -7.52 -24.08
CA GLU A 442 -43.49 -6.91 -24.37
C GLU A 442 -44.56 -8.00 -24.47
N ILE A 443 -45.56 -7.95 -23.59
CA ILE A 443 -46.68 -8.90 -23.59
C ILE A 443 -47.83 -8.29 -24.39
N PHE A 444 -48.37 -9.05 -25.35
CA PHE A 444 -49.47 -8.64 -26.21
C PHE A 444 -50.46 -9.78 -26.45
N GLU A 445 -51.68 -9.46 -26.90
CA GLU A 445 -52.66 -10.46 -27.35
C GLU A 445 -52.66 -10.53 -28.88
N ASP A 446 -52.63 -11.74 -29.43
CA ASP A 446 -52.74 -11.95 -30.87
C ASP A 446 -54.21 -11.83 -31.36
N ILE A 447 -54.40 -11.99 -32.68
CA ILE A 447 -55.73 -11.88 -33.31
C ILE A 447 -56.73 -12.96 -32.84
N PHE A 448 -56.27 -14.01 -32.15
CA PHE A 448 -57.08 -15.09 -31.59
C PHE A 448 -57.23 -14.98 -30.07
N GLN A 449 -56.82 -13.85 -29.47
CA GLN A 449 -56.81 -13.62 -28.02
C GLN A 449 -55.84 -14.55 -27.25
N ASN A 450 -54.85 -15.11 -27.92
CA ASN A 450 -53.74 -15.78 -27.23
C ASN A 450 -52.76 -14.73 -26.73
N LYS A 451 -52.33 -14.83 -25.48
CA LYS A 451 -51.29 -13.95 -24.93
C LYS A 451 -49.93 -14.44 -25.39
N LYS A 452 -49.11 -13.53 -25.90
CA LYS A 452 -47.75 -13.78 -26.36
C LYS A 452 -46.79 -12.80 -25.72
N ALA A 453 -45.57 -13.25 -25.43
CA ALA A 453 -44.47 -12.41 -25.02
C ALA A 453 -43.49 -12.26 -26.18
N ASN A 454 -43.29 -11.03 -26.64
CA ASN A 454 -42.21 -10.67 -27.54
C ASN A 454 -40.99 -10.30 -26.69
N VAL A 455 -40.01 -11.20 -26.65
CA VAL A 455 -38.74 -11.00 -25.95
C VAL A 455 -37.68 -10.61 -26.95
N THR A 456 -37.23 -9.36 -26.88
CA THR A 456 -36.11 -8.85 -27.66
C THR A 456 -34.88 -8.85 -26.77
N VAL A 457 -33.86 -9.61 -27.15
CA VAL A 457 -32.59 -9.67 -26.42
C VAL A 457 -31.53 -9.01 -27.29
N THR A 458 -30.65 -8.22 -26.71
CA THR A 458 -29.49 -7.65 -27.39
C THR A 458 -28.25 -8.36 -26.85
N VAL A 459 -27.52 -9.06 -27.71
CA VAL A 459 -26.27 -9.77 -27.36
C VAL A 459 -25.10 -9.01 -27.97
N PHE A 460 -24.07 -8.72 -27.16
CA PHE A 460 -22.85 -8.06 -27.62
C PHE A 460 -21.71 -9.09 -27.77
N ASN A 461 -21.00 -9.06 -28.88
CA ASN A 461 -19.79 -9.86 -29.11
C ASN A 461 -18.54 -8.97 -29.15
N GLY A 462 -17.85 -8.83 -28.03
CA GLY A 462 -16.51 -8.23 -27.94
C GLY A 462 -15.36 -9.22 -28.18
N GLY A 463 -15.65 -10.43 -28.70
CA GLY A 463 -14.65 -11.46 -29.03
C GLY A 463 -14.46 -11.66 -30.53
N ASP A 464 -13.76 -12.74 -30.90
CA ASP A 464 -13.54 -13.09 -32.31
C ASP A 464 -14.85 -13.28 -33.09
N THR A 465 -14.78 -13.29 -34.42
CA THR A 465 -15.95 -13.54 -35.28
C THR A 465 -16.61 -14.88 -34.95
N LYS A 466 -17.93 -14.88 -34.77
CA LYS A 466 -18.77 -16.05 -34.48
C LYS A 466 -19.55 -16.46 -35.71
N ALA A 467 -19.53 -17.75 -36.03
CA ALA A 467 -20.28 -18.29 -37.14
C ALA A 467 -21.77 -18.34 -36.82
N ILE A 468 -22.58 -18.49 -37.87
CA ILE A 468 -24.03 -18.74 -37.76
C ILE A 468 -24.25 -20.02 -36.93
N GLY A 469 -25.06 -19.93 -35.88
CA GLY A 469 -25.42 -21.04 -35.00
C GLY A 469 -24.54 -21.21 -33.75
N ASP A 470 -23.43 -20.47 -33.64
CA ASP A 470 -22.50 -20.55 -32.49
C ASP A 470 -23.09 -19.99 -31.20
N LEU A 471 -23.97 -18.97 -31.32
CA LEU A 471 -24.63 -18.33 -30.20
C LEU A 471 -26.09 -18.76 -30.13
N LYS A 472 -26.56 -19.07 -28.93
CA LYS A 472 -27.95 -19.43 -28.65
C LYS A 472 -28.46 -18.60 -27.47
N VAL A 473 -29.59 -17.93 -27.67
CA VAL A 473 -30.37 -17.33 -26.58
C VAL A 473 -31.53 -18.28 -26.29
N ASP A 474 -31.65 -18.66 -25.03
CA ASP A 474 -32.63 -19.60 -24.51
C ASP A 474 -33.44 -18.89 -23.42
N ILE A 475 -34.75 -18.79 -23.62
CA ILE A 475 -35.62 -18.01 -22.74
C ILE A 475 -36.59 -18.96 -22.07
N LYS A 476 -36.56 -18.92 -20.74
CA LYS A 476 -37.45 -19.66 -19.87
C LYS A 476 -38.37 -18.69 -19.18
N TYR A 477 -39.66 -18.95 -19.18
CA TYR A 477 -40.58 -18.17 -18.35
C TYR A 477 -41.15 -19.01 -17.22
N TYR A 478 -41.36 -18.35 -16.09
CA TYR A 478 -41.90 -18.94 -14.88
C TYR A 478 -43.08 -18.12 -14.39
N TYR A 479 -44.12 -18.81 -13.96
CA TYR A 479 -45.28 -18.25 -13.29
C TYR A 479 -45.57 -19.07 -12.02
N TYR A 480 -45.70 -18.42 -10.86
CA TYR A 480 -45.91 -19.09 -9.57
C TYR A 480 -44.96 -20.27 -9.27
N LEU A 481 -43.67 -20.15 -9.65
CA LEU A 481 -42.62 -21.18 -9.46
C LEU A 481 -42.75 -22.46 -10.32
N PHE A 482 -43.65 -22.49 -11.30
CA PHE A 482 -43.68 -23.54 -12.32
C PHE A 482 -43.03 -23.04 -13.62
N LEU A 483 -42.16 -23.86 -14.21
CA LEU A 483 -41.63 -23.66 -15.57
C LEU A 483 -42.73 -24.10 -16.55
N GLU A 484 -43.19 -23.21 -17.42
CA GLU A 484 -44.26 -23.53 -18.38
C GLU A 484 -43.74 -23.78 -19.80
N GLU A 485 -42.98 -22.85 -20.39
CA GLU A 485 -42.39 -23.06 -21.73
C GLU A 485 -40.94 -22.55 -21.84
N GLU A 486 -40.22 -23.15 -22.81
CA GLU A 486 -38.85 -22.82 -23.21
C GLU A 486 -38.88 -22.42 -24.69
N GLY A 487 -38.42 -21.20 -24.99
CA GLY A 487 -38.25 -20.73 -26.36
C GLY A 487 -36.77 -20.45 -26.62
N ASP A 488 -36.20 -20.96 -27.70
CA ASP A 488 -34.82 -20.70 -28.07
C ASP A 488 -34.66 -20.13 -29.48
N VAL A 489 -33.64 -19.30 -29.64
CA VAL A 489 -33.22 -18.77 -30.94
C VAL A 489 -31.69 -18.84 -31.03
N LYS A 490 -31.20 -19.43 -32.12
CA LYS A 490 -29.78 -19.38 -32.49
C LYS A 490 -29.49 -18.19 -33.39
N ASN A 491 -28.28 -17.66 -33.35
CA ASN A 491 -27.89 -16.57 -34.25
C ASN A 491 -27.98 -17.02 -35.70
N ASN A 492 -28.68 -16.22 -36.51
CA ASN A 492 -28.90 -16.45 -37.93
C ASN A 492 -27.93 -15.65 -38.83
N ILE A 493 -27.01 -14.91 -38.20
CA ILE A 493 -25.98 -14.10 -38.85
C ILE A 493 -24.60 -14.46 -38.29
N THR A 494 -23.58 -14.37 -39.14
CA THR A 494 -22.19 -14.31 -38.67
C THR A 494 -22.04 -13.02 -37.87
N LEU A 495 -21.53 -13.12 -36.65
CA LEU A 495 -21.38 -11.97 -35.76
C LEU A 495 -19.90 -11.63 -35.66
N HIS A 496 -19.48 -10.51 -36.26
CA HIS A 496 -18.09 -10.06 -36.19
C HIS A 496 -17.75 -9.47 -34.81
N GLU A 497 -16.47 -9.19 -34.59
CA GLU A 497 -16.00 -8.53 -33.37
C GLU A 497 -16.62 -7.13 -33.26
N ASN A 498 -17.14 -6.81 -32.07
CA ASN A 498 -17.87 -5.59 -31.72
C ASN A 498 -19.24 -5.40 -32.41
N GLU A 499 -19.84 -6.47 -32.95
CA GLU A 499 -21.22 -6.43 -33.48
C GLU A 499 -22.26 -6.83 -32.42
N MET A 500 -23.48 -6.34 -32.61
CA MET A 500 -24.65 -6.70 -31.80
C MET A 500 -25.56 -7.65 -32.57
N TRP A 501 -26.07 -8.66 -31.87
CA TRP A 501 -27.10 -9.55 -32.36
C TRP A 501 -28.38 -9.32 -31.56
N ILE A 502 -29.48 -9.03 -32.24
CA ILE A 502 -30.77 -8.72 -31.59
C ILE A 502 -31.79 -9.80 -31.95
N PRO A 503 -31.79 -10.98 -31.29
CA PRO A 503 -32.85 -11.96 -31.49
C PRO A 503 -34.18 -11.46 -30.93
N ASN A 504 -35.23 -11.83 -31.64
CA ASN A 504 -36.61 -11.63 -31.22
C ASN A 504 -37.25 -13.01 -31.07
N VAL A 505 -37.75 -13.32 -29.88
CA VAL A 505 -38.36 -14.61 -29.54
C VAL A 505 -39.80 -14.35 -29.11
N ILE A 506 -40.75 -14.98 -29.80
CA ILE A 506 -42.16 -14.92 -29.43
C ILE A 506 -42.50 -16.21 -28.69
N ILE A 507 -42.94 -16.07 -27.44
CA ILE A 507 -43.30 -17.19 -26.56
C ILE A 507 -44.80 -17.11 -26.28
N ASP A 508 -45.50 -18.24 -26.33
CA ASP A 508 -46.91 -18.29 -25.98
C ASP A 508 -47.03 -18.28 -24.44
N VAL A 509 -47.78 -17.32 -23.90
CA VAL A 509 -47.91 -17.11 -22.43
C VAL A 509 -49.39 -17.12 -22.05
N ASN A 510 -50.13 -18.10 -22.59
CA ASN A 510 -51.59 -18.16 -22.50
C ASN A 510 -52.11 -18.38 -21.06
N GLU A 511 -51.32 -19.03 -20.20
CA GLU A 511 -51.71 -19.33 -18.81
C GLU A 511 -51.43 -18.17 -17.84
N LEU A 512 -50.93 -17.02 -18.33
CA LEU A 512 -50.69 -15.81 -17.54
C LEU A 512 -52.03 -15.15 -17.16
N HIS A 513 -52.68 -15.73 -16.16
CA HIS A 513 -54.02 -15.33 -15.78
C HIS A 513 -54.02 -14.16 -14.78
N ILE A 514 -53.11 -14.10 -13.78
CA ILE A 514 -52.98 -12.99 -12.81
C ILE A 514 -51.58 -13.00 -12.12
N GLY A 515 -50.68 -12.03 -12.36
CA GLY A 515 -49.44 -11.85 -11.57
C GLY A 515 -48.18 -11.62 -12.40
N ASP A 516 -47.06 -11.33 -11.72
CA ASP A 516 -45.76 -11.07 -12.34
C ASP A 516 -45.20 -12.35 -13.00
N ALA A 517 -44.65 -12.22 -14.20
CA ALA A 517 -43.94 -13.26 -14.92
C ALA A 517 -42.43 -13.06 -14.79
N ILE A 518 -41.69 -14.15 -14.56
CA ILE A 518 -40.23 -14.11 -14.50
C ILE A 518 -39.68 -14.74 -15.77
N PHE A 519 -38.97 -13.94 -16.58
CA PHE A 519 -38.25 -14.39 -17.76
C PHE A 519 -36.77 -14.54 -17.41
N VAL A 520 -36.23 -15.75 -17.56
CA VAL A 520 -34.81 -16.05 -17.42
C VAL A 520 -34.24 -16.29 -18.82
N ILE A 521 -33.35 -15.40 -19.23
CA ILE A 521 -32.73 -15.38 -20.55
C ILE A 521 -31.32 -15.92 -20.36
N ASN A 522 -30.99 -17.03 -21.00
CA ASN A 522 -29.68 -17.66 -20.94
C ASN A 522 -28.99 -17.50 -22.30
N LEU A 523 -27.71 -17.16 -22.28
CA LEU A 523 -26.87 -17.10 -23.46
C LEU A 523 -25.87 -18.26 -23.44
N TYR A 524 -25.78 -18.94 -24.57
CA TYR A 524 -24.87 -20.06 -24.78
C TYR A 524 -23.93 -19.77 -25.95
N TYR A 525 -22.69 -20.25 -25.83
CA TYR A 525 -21.71 -20.34 -26.91
C TYR A 525 -21.24 -21.78 -27.05
N GLU A 526 -21.41 -22.38 -28.24
CA GLU A 526 -21.11 -23.81 -28.49
C GLU A 526 -21.73 -24.73 -27.42
N ASP A 527 -23.00 -24.48 -27.09
CA ASP A 527 -23.79 -25.18 -26.06
C ASP A 527 -23.29 -25.02 -24.61
N ASN A 528 -22.23 -24.24 -24.35
CA ASN A 528 -21.82 -23.86 -23.00
C ASN A 528 -22.55 -22.60 -22.56
N HIS A 529 -23.16 -22.63 -21.37
CA HIS A 529 -23.75 -21.44 -20.75
C HIS A 529 -22.65 -20.41 -20.46
N ILE A 530 -22.84 -19.18 -20.92
CA ILE A 530 -21.85 -18.11 -20.77
C ILE A 530 -22.41 -16.87 -20.08
N ASP A 531 -23.74 -16.68 -20.08
CA ASP A 531 -24.39 -15.53 -19.43
C ASP A 531 -25.88 -15.76 -19.18
N ASP A 532 -26.46 -15.01 -18.24
CA ASP A 532 -27.90 -15.01 -17.98
C ASP A 532 -28.44 -13.66 -17.48
N LEU A 533 -29.70 -13.37 -17.81
CA LEU A 533 -30.41 -12.16 -17.39
C LEU A 533 -31.84 -12.52 -16.97
N THR A 534 -32.26 -12.04 -15.80
CA THR A 534 -33.62 -12.26 -15.27
C THR A 534 -34.44 -10.98 -15.32
N ILE A 535 -35.62 -11.03 -15.95
CA ILE A 535 -36.59 -9.92 -16.06
C ILE A 535 -37.89 -10.31 -15.38
N ILE A 536 -38.42 -9.42 -14.53
CA ILE A 536 -39.73 -9.58 -13.89
C ILE A 536 -40.71 -8.59 -14.54
N LYS A 537 -41.86 -9.06 -15.04
CA LYS A 537 -42.85 -8.27 -15.79
C LYS A 537 -44.28 -8.43 -15.30
#